data_AF-A0A8T6L5S6-F1
#
_entry.id   AF-A0A8T6L5S6-F1
#
_cell.length_a   1.000
_cell.length_b   1.000
_cell.length_c   1.000
_cell.angle_alpha   90.00
_cell.angle_beta   90.00
_cell.angle_gamma   90.00
#
_symmetry.space_group_name_H-M   'P 1'
#
loop_
_entity.id
_entity.type
_entity.pdbx_description
1 polymer ?
#
loop_
_entity_poly.entity_id
_entity_poly.type
_entity_poly.pdbx_seq_one_letter_code
_entity_poly.pdbx_strand_id
1 'polypeptide(L)'
;MAFPHPESNGCPTYWLSTKDANLARVVLALLLTAGLAACQTQAPQTEPAAEPAHRPAAPADPQSSRAAAALEQLRAAEASVAALEWAAAQRLLAQVDVGALSHPARNRFHQAELATALGHDDLQRADAAWRSLAQGLEGHQRDESVLLLLGELRQRQGRTAEAVAALASIEAPEHRLQALNNQLWRLTAAASQQQAAAWAKQGPEAEIWALRTAITESFSTTEKAERLDDWLSHHPRHSFTTA
;
A
#
# COMPACT_ATOMS: atom_id res chain seq x y z
N MET A 1 -30.66 0.53 -41.56
CA MET A 1 -31.41 1.01 -40.39
C MET A 1 -30.40 1.42 -39.34
N ALA A 2 -30.27 2.72 -39.07
CA ALA A 2 -29.29 3.28 -38.15
C ALA A 2 -29.93 3.45 -36.78
N PHE A 3 -29.24 2.99 -35.73
CA PHE A 3 -29.61 3.25 -34.34
C PHE A 3 -29.12 4.66 -33.94
N PRO A 4 -29.96 5.49 -33.30
CA PRO A 4 -29.54 6.81 -32.86
C PRO A 4 -28.64 6.72 -31.62
N HIS A 5 -27.55 7.49 -31.63
CA HIS A 5 -26.74 7.79 -30.44
C HIS A 5 -27.48 8.84 -29.59
N PRO A 6 -27.63 8.63 -28.27
CA PRO A 6 -28.05 9.71 -27.38
C PRO A 6 -26.84 10.57 -27.00
N GLU A 7 -26.86 11.82 -27.43
CA GLU A 7 -26.01 12.88 -26.90
C GLU A 7 -26.49 13.32 -25.50
N SER A 8 -25.51 13.51 -24.62
CA SER A 8 -25.45 14.52 -23.55
C SER A 8 -26.62 14.68 -22.57
N ASN A 9 -26.41 14.19 -21.34
CA ASN A 9 -26.76 14.94 -20.14
C ASN A 9 -25.48 15.20 -19.35
N GLY A 10 -25.10 16.48 -19.26
CA GLY A 10 -23.84 16.96 -18.75
C GLY A 10 -23.69 16.84 -17.23
N CYS A 11 -23.27 15.66 -16.77
CA CYS A 11 -22.44 15.56 -15.57
C CYS A 11 -21.01 15.32 -16.06
N PRO A 12 -20.00 16.13 -15.67
CA PRO A 12 -18.62 15.74 -15.85
C PRO A 12 -18.36 14.56 -14.90
N THR A 13 -18.61 13.36 -15.39
CA THR A 13 -18.11 12.14 -14.77
C THR A 13 -16.61 12.20 -14.98
N TYR A 14 -15.87 12.75 -14.01
CA TYR A 14 -14.44 12.55 -13.93
C TYR A 14 -14.23 11.05 -13.72
N TRP A 15 -14.12 10.31 -14.82
CA TRP A 15 -13.57 8.96 -14.80
C TRP A 15 -12.10 9.14 -14.49
N LEU A 16 -11.79 9.27 -13.19
CA LEU A 16 -10.46 8.92 -12.70
C LEU A 16 -10.21 7.52 -13.24
N SER A 17 -9.15 7.38 -14.04
CA SER A 17 -8.79 6.07 -14.53
C SER A 17 -8.60 5.16 -13.31
N THR A 18 -8.83 3.86 -13.46
CA THR A 18 -8.58 2.90 -12.36
C THR A 18 -7.16 2.99 -11.81
N LYS A 19 -6.21 3.52 -12.60
CA LYS A 19 -4.85 3.87 -12.20
C LYS A 19 -4.83 5.00 -11.18
N ASP A 20 -5.56 6.09 -11.42
CA ASP A 20 -5.59 7.27 -10.53
C ASP A 20 -6.33 6.99 -9.21
N ALA A 21 -7.38 6.18 -9.27
CA ALA A 21 -8.17 5.81 -8.09
C ALA A 21 -7.42 4.87 -7.12
N ASN A 22 -6.61 3.95 -7.64
CA ASN A 22 -5.78 3.07 -6.81
C ASN A 22 -4.58 3.84 -6.23
N LEU A 23 -3.99 4.74 -7.03
CA LEU A 23 -2.87 5.59 -6.62
C LEU A 23 -3.28 6.56 -5.49
N ALA A 24 -4.45 7.19 -5.60
CA ALA A 24 -5.00 8.04 -4.53
C ALA A 24 -5.25 7.27 -3.21
N ARG A 25 -5.54 5.96 -3.27
CA ARG A 25 -5.77 5.12 -2.09
C ARG A 25 -4.48 4.68 -1.41
N VAL A 26 -3.46 4.34 -2.19
CA VAL A 26 -2.10 4.05 -1.68
C VAL A 26 -1.55 5.30 -0.98
N VAL A 27 -1.74 6.46 -1.60
CA VAL A 27 -1.44 7.77 -1.01
C VAL A 27 -2.17 8.02 0.30
N LEU A 28 -3.48 7.73 0.36
CA LEU A 28 -4.26 7.91 1.57
C LEU A 28 -3.78 6.99 2.71
N ALA A 29 -3.36 5.77 2.38
CA ALA A 29 -2.81 4.82 3.34
C ALA A 29 -1.44 5.27 3.90
N LEU A 30 -0.60 5.88 3.05
CA LEU A 30 0.68 6.48 3.46
C LEU A 30 0.48 7.72 4.37
N LEU A 31 -0.54 8.54 4.10
CA LEU A 31 -0.88 9.68 4.94
C LEU A 31 -1.35 9.28 6.34
N LEU A 32 -2.14 8.20 6.44
CA LEU A 32 -2.67 7.73 7.73
C LEU A 32 -1.57 7.12 8.62
N THR A 33 -0.62 6.40 8.03
CA THR A 33 0.52 5.81 8.77
C THR A 33 1.52 6.88 9.23
N ALA A 34 1.79 7.89 8.40
CA ALA A 34 2.62 9.03 8.78
C ALA A 34 1.96 9.90 9.88
N GLY A 35 0.64 10.11 9.81
CA GLY A 35 -0.12 10.87 10.81
C GLY A 35 -0.17 10.20 12.19
N LEU A 36 -0.37 8.88 12.24
CA LEU A 36 -0.38 8.11 13.50
C LEU A 36 0.99 8.08 14.19
N ALA A 37 2.08 8.04 13.41
CA ALA A 37 3.44 8.13 13.94
C ALA A 37 3.75 9.52 14.53
N ALA A 38 3.16 10.60 14.00
CA ALA A 38 3.34 11.96 14.51
C ALA A 38 2.56 12.22 15.81
N CYS A 39 1.39 11.59 16.00
CA CYS A 39 0.59 11.75 17.20
C CYS A 39 1.17 11.02 18.44
N GLN A 40 2.01 9.99 18.27
CA GLN A 40 2.60 9.27 19.41
C GLN A 40 3.80 9.99 20.05
N THR A 41 4.31 11.06 19.44
CA THR A 41 5.43 11.85 20.01
C THR A 41 5.01 13.00 20.94
N GLN A 42 3.71 13.20 21.20
CA GLN A 42 3.23 14.21 22.15
C GLN A 42 2.80 13.57 23.47
N ALA A 43 3.78 13.23 24.31
CA ALA A 43 3.59 13.13 25.75
C ALA A 43 3.60 14.56 26.37
N PRO A 44 2.86 14.80 27.47
CA PRO A 44 2.49 16.13 27.93
C PRO A 44 3.69 16.97 28.41
N GLN A 45 3.70 18.24 28.03
CA GLN A 45 4.60 19.26 28.54
C GLN A 45 4.25 19.57 30.01
N THR A 46 5.19 19.27 30.90
CA THR A 46 5.18 19.76 32.29
C THR A 46 5.49 21.27 32.32
N GLU A 47 4.72 22.00 33.11
CA GLU A 47 4.90 23.43 33.41
C GLU A 47 6.28 23.75 34.02
N PRO A 48 6.77 25.00 33.89
CA PRO A 48 8.16 25.35 34.15
C PRO A 48 8.42 25.58 35.64
N ALA A 49 9.39 24.86 36.20
CA ALA A 49 10.03 25.21 37.46
C ALA A 49 11.23 26.14 37.19
N ALA A 50 11.32 27.18 38.02
CA ALA A 50 12.27 28.28 38.04
C ALA A 50 13.68 28.03 37.47
N GLU A 51 14.12 29.03 36.71
CA GLU A 51 15.44 29.26 36.13
C GLU A 51 16.60 29.13 37.14
N PRO A 52 17.67 28.40 36.77
CA PRO A 52 18.99 28.80 37.22
C PRO A 52 19.97 28.93 36.04
N ALA A 53 20.65 30.07 36.05
CA ALA A 53 22.01 30.34 35.58
C ALA A 53 22.47 29.69 34.28
N HIS A 54 22.65 30.54 33.25
CA HIS A 54 23.37 30.30 32.01
C HIS A 54 24.53 29.32 32.13
N ARG A 55 24.27 28.08 31.73
CA ARG A 55 25.30 27.13 31.27
C ARG A 55 25.43 27.33 29.76
N PRO A 56 26.64 27.48 29.19
CA PRO A 56 26.80 27.57 27.75
C PRO A 56 26.19 26.33 27.09
N ALA A 57 25.32 26.55 26.10
CA ALA A 57 24.75 25.47 25.30
C ALA A 57 25.89 24.64 24.73
N ALA A 58 25.90 23.33 25.03
CA ALA A 58 26.84 22.41 24.42
C ALA A 58 26.71 22.53 22.88
N PRO A 59 27.84 22.50 22.13
CA PRO A 59 27.77 22.60 20.68
C PRO A 59 26.85 21.50 20.13
N ALA A 60 25.91 21.89 19.29
CA ALA A 60 25.01 20.96 18.63
C ALA A 60 25.85 19.91 17.88
N ASP A 61 25.64 18.63 18.22
CA ASP A 61 26.35 17.53 17.58
C ASP A 61 26.06 17.55 16.07
N PRO A 62 27.06 17.70 15.20
CA PRO A 62 26.87 17.73 13.75
C PRO A 62 26.18 16.48 13.20
N GLN A 63 26.29 15.34 13.88
CA GLN A 63 25.58 14.12 13.49
C GLN A 63 24.06 14.22 13.75
N SER A 64 23.67 14.86 14.85
CA SER A 64 22.26 15.12 15.19
C SER A 64 21.62 16.09 14.19
N SER A 65 22.36 17.13 13.79
CA SER A 65 21.90 18.11 12.79
C SER A 65 21.66 17.47 11.42
N ARG A 66 22.54 16.57 10.97
CA ARG A 66 22.36 15.82 9.71
C ARG A 66 21.15 14.90 9.74
N ALA A 67 20.96 14.15 10.83
CA ALA A 67 19.81 13.26 10.97
C ALA A 67 18.48 14.03 10.97
N ALA A 68 18.43 15.18 11.62
CA ALA A 68 17.24 16.04 11.63
C ALA A 68 16.90 16.56 10.22
N ALA A 69 17.89 17.03 9.47
CA ALA A 69 17.71 17.50 8.09
C ALA A 69 17.25 16.38 7.15
N ALA A 70 17.85 15.19 7.24
CA ALA A 70 17.46 14.03 6.45
C ALA A 70 16.01 13.60 6.72
N LEU A 71 15.56 13.67 7.98
CA LEU A 71 14.18 13.39 8.36
C LEU A 71 13.20 14.44 7.83
N GLU A 72 13.57 15.73 7.81
CA GLU A 72 12.74 16.79 7.26
C GLU A 72 12.55 16.63 5.75
N GLN A 73 13.62 16.35 5.01
CA GLN A 73 13.56 16.08 3.58
C GLN A 73 12.73 14.84 3.26
N LEU A 74 12.85 13.77 4.08
CA LEU A 74 12.03 12.58 3.94
C LEU A 74 10.54 12.90 4.14
N ARG A 75 10.17 13.67 5.17
CA ARG A 75 8.77 14.08 5.39
C ARG A 75 8.23 14.92 4.22
N ALA A 76 9.06 15.81 3.67
CA ALA A 76 8.67 16.60 2.50
C ALA A 76 8.45 15.70 1.26
N ALA A 77 9.33 14.71 1.05
CA ALA A 77 9.17 13.73 -0.01
C ALA A 77 7.89 12.90 0.15
N GLU A 78 7.61 12.41 1.36
CA GLU A 78 6.38 11.68 1.70
C GLU A 78 5.12 12.53 1.43
N ALA A 79 5.17 13.83 1.76
CA ALA A 79 4.09 14.76 1.45
C ALA A 79 3.89 14.94 -0.07
N SER A 80 4.97 15.07 -0.85
CA SER A 80 4.87 15.13 -2.32
C SER A 80 4.37 13.82 -2.93
N VAL A 81 4.78 12.65 -2.41
CA VAL A 81 4.20 11.34 -2.78
C VAL A 81 2.70 11.34 -2.54
N ALA A 82 2.28 11.81 -1.37
CA ALA A 82 0.87 11.91 -1.02
C ALA A 82 0.10 12.94 -1.85
N ALA A 83 0.76 13.98 -2.36
CA ALA A 83 0.16 14.94 -3.28
C ALA A 83 0.18 14.46 -4.75
N LEU A 84 0.67 13.25 -5.03
CA LEU A 84 0.88 12.71 -6.38
C LEU A 84 1.88 13.52 -7.23
N GLU A 85 2.75 14.30 -6.58
CA GLU A 85 3.76 15.14 -7.22
C GLU A 85 5.05 14.35 -7.46
N TRP A 86 5.00 13.34 -8.32
CA TRP A 86 6.08 12.34 -8.48
C TRP A 86 7.44 12.94 -8.79
N ALA A 87 7.49 13.94 -9.69
CA ALA A 87 8.74 14.62 -10.02
C ALA A 87 9.29 15.48 -8.87
N ALA A 88 8.44 15.99 -7.97
CA ALA A 88 8.88 16.68 -6.76
C ALA A 88 9.41 15.67 -5.73
N ALA A 89 8.64 14.60 -5.48
CA ALA A 89 9.05 13.51 -4.60
C ALA A 89 10.41 12.92 -5.01
N GLN A 90 10.62 12.63 -6.29
CA GLN A 90 11.89 12.10 -6.81
C GLN A 90 13.06 13.04 -6.51
N ARG A 91 12.89 14.35 -6.72
CA ARG A 91 13.93 15.36 -6.46
C ARG A 91 14.23 15.49 -4.97
N LEU A 92 13.23 15.38 -4.11
CA LEU A 92 13.38 15.45 -2.66
C LEU A 92 14.06 14.19 -2.12
N LEU A 93 13.65 12.99 -2.57
CA LEU A 93 14.28 11.72 -2.20
C LEU A 93 15.76 11.67 -2.57
N ALA A 94 16.15 12.24 -3.70
CA ALA A 94 17.55 12.32 -4.13
C ALA A 94 18.43 13.19 -3.20
N GLN A 95 17.84 14.02 -2.34
CA GLN A 95 18.55 14.89 -1.40
C GLN A 95 18.70 14.28 0.00
N VAL A 96 17.95 13.21 0.31
CA VAL A 96 17.92 12.59 1.63
C VAL A 96 19.24 11.88 1.91
N ASP A 97 19.91 12.25 3.00
CA ASP A 97 21.09 11.54 3.51
C ASP A 97 20.65 10.24 4.22
N VAL A 98 20.49 9.16 3.45
CA VAL A 98 20.06 7.84 3.93
C VAL A 98 20.99 7.29 5.02
N GLY A 99 22.29 7.62 4.97
CA GLY A 99 23.27 7.20 5.96
C GLY A 99 23.04 7.82 7.35
N ALA A 100 22.38 8.98 7.40
CA ALA A 100 22.00 9.65 8.64
C ALA A 100 20.66 9.15 9.22
N LEU A 101 19.90 8.33 8.48
CA LEU A 101 18.59 7.85 8.91
C LEU A 101 18.68 6.64 9.87
N SER A 102 17.80 6.65 10.86
CA SER A 102 17.51 5.47 11.68
C SER A 102 16.91 4.35 10.84
N HIS A 103 16.95 3.11 11.33
CA HIS A 103 16.41 1.96 10.62
C HIS A 103 14.91 2.13 10.24
N PRO A 104 14.01 2.57 11.15
CA PRO A 104 12.62 2.84 10.77
C PRO A 104 12.48 3.93 9.70
N ALA A 105 13.30 4.98 9.76
CA ALA A 105 13.26 6.05 8.77
C ALA A 105 13.77 5.60 7.39
N ARG A 106 14.73 4.65 7.33
CA ARG A 106 15.17 4.04 6.07
C ARG A 106 14.08 3.18 5.42
N ASN A 107 13.29 2.45 6.20
CA ASN A 107 12.15 1.70 5.66
C ASN A 107 11.13 2.64 5.01
N ARG A 108 10.79 3.75 5.66
CA ARG A 108 9.91 4.77 5.08
C ARG A 108 10.50 5.41 3.82
N PHE A 109 11.81 5.67 3.81
CA PHE A 109 12.51 6.14 2.61
C PHE A 109 12.34 5.17 1.43
N HIS A 110 12.62 3.88 1.61
CA HIS A 110 12.47 2.89 0.54
C HIS A 110 11.01 2.69 0.12
N GLN A 111 10.06 2.85 1.04
CA GLN A 111 8.64 2.86 0.72
C GLN A 111 8.26 4.05 -0.17
N ALA A 112 8.75 5.26 0.14
CA ALA A 112 8.53 6.45 -0.68
C ALA A 112 9.21 6.34 -2.05
N GLU A 113 10.40 5.73 -2.13
CA GLU A 113 11.06 5.41 -3.39
C GLU A 113 10.25 4.43 -4.24
N LEU A 114 9.73 3.35 -3.63
CA LEU A 114 8.89 2.38 -4.31
C LEU A 114 7.63 3.05 -4.87
N ALA A 115 6.92 3.84 -4.06
CA ALA A 115 5.73 4.57 -4.47
C ALA A 115 6.03 5.55 -5.63
N THR A 116 7.12 6.31 -5.54
CA THR A 116 7.54 7.25 -6.57
C THR A 116 7.90 6.54 -7.88
N ALA A 117 8.63 5.42 -7.80
CA ALA A 117 9.00 4.61 -8.97
C ALA A 117 7.76 4.02 -9.67
N LEU A 118 6.79 3.53 -8.89
CA LEU A 118 5.49 3.11 -9.43
C LEU A 118 4.73 4.29 -10.04
N GLY A 119 4.76 5.49 -9.46
CA GLY A 119 4.18 6.70 -10.05
C GLY A 119 4.75 7.03 -11.44
N HIS A 120 6.02 6.71 -11.69
CA HIS A 120 6.71 6.90 -12.97
C HIS A 120 6.70 5.69 -13.91
N ASP A 121 6.00 4.59 -13.56
CA ASP A 121 6.05 3.32 -14.30
C ASP A 121 7.48 2.72 -14.43
N ASP A 122 8.42 3.11 -13.56
CA ASP A 122 9.79 2.59 -13.54
C ASP A 122 9.87 1.31 -12.69
N LEU A 123 9.54 0.18 -13.32
CA LEU A 123 9.45 -1.12 -12.64
C LEU A 123 10.81 -1.64 -12.17
N GLN A 124 11.91 -1.24 -12.81
CA GLN A 124 13.26 -1.65 -12.39
C GLN A 124 13.65 -0.98 -11.09
N ARG A 125 13.42 0.34 -11.00
CA ARG A 125 13.67 1.10 -9.78
C ARG A 125 12.73 0.68 -8.65
N ALA A 126 11.46 0.41 -8.98
CA ALA A 126 10.50 -0.11 -8.00
C ALA A 126 10.96 -1.46 -7.43
N ASP A 127 11.46 -2.39 -8.26
CA ASP A 127 11.97 -3.68 -7.77
C ASP A 127 13.23 -3.52 -6.90
N ALA A 128 14.13 -2.60 -7.26
CA ALA A 128 15.30 -2.29 -6.43
C ALA A 128 14.89 -1.73 -5.06
N ALA A 129 13.96 -0.76 -5.02
CA ALA A 129 13.42 -0.20 -3.79
C ALA A 129 12.74 -1.27 -2.92
N TRP A 130 11.97 -2.17 -3.55
CA TRP A 130 11.35 -3.31 -2.86
C TRP A 130 12.40 -4.24 -2.23
N ARG A 131 13.47 -4.60 -2.94
CA ARG A 131 14.52 -5.49 -2.39
C ARG A 131 15.21 -4.87 -1.18
N SER A 132 15.51 -3.58 -1.23
CA SER A 132 16.07 -2.85 -0.09
C SER A 132 15.09 -2.77 1.09
N LEU A 133 13.81 -2.52 0.82
CA LEU A 133 12.76 -2.50 1.84
C LEU A 133 12.60 -3.88 2.51
N ALA A 134 12.56 -4.96 1.73
CA ALA A 134 12.36 -6.32 2.24
C ALA A 134 13.47 -6.75 3.21
N GLN A 135 14.72 -6.36 2.96
CA GLN A 135 15.84 -6.61 3.87
C GLN A 135 15.65 -5.92 5.24
N GLY A 136 15.00 -4.76 5.26
CA GLY A 136 14.69 -4.01 6.48
C GLY A 136 13.40 -4.45 7.19
N LEU A 137 12.67 -5.43 6.66
CA LEU A 137 11.40 -5.91 7.21
C LEU A 137 11.50 -7.28 7.90
N GLU A 138 12.68 -7.93 7.91
CA GLU A 138 12.88 -9.20 8.63
C GLU A 138 12.62 -9.01 10.14
N GLY A 139 11.41 -9.37 10.59
CA GLY A 139 11.00 -9.35 12.00
C GLY A 139 9.94 -8.31 12.39
N HIS A 140 9.55 -7.38 11.50
CA HIS A 140 8.55 -6.35 11.82
C HIS A 140 7.50 -6.18 10.72
N GLN A 141 6.25 -6.50 11.13
CA GLN A 141 4.93 -6.26 10.54
C GLN A 141 4.81 -6.04 9.02
N ARG A 142 3.93 -6.86 8.43
CA ARG A 142 3.30 -6.69 7.13
C ARG A 142 2.45 -5.41 7.11
N ASP A 143 3.10 -4.25 7.11
CA ASP A 143 2.41 -2.97 6.99
C ASP A 143 1.53 -2.99 5.73
N GLU A 144 0.25 -2.67 5.91
CA GLU A 144 -0.73 -2.63 4.84
C GLU A 144 -0.24 -1.79 3.66
N SER A 145 0.36 -0.64 3.94
CA SER A 145 0.85 0.28 2.91
C SER A 145 1.98 -0.34 2.08
N VAL A 146 2.81 -1.18 2.69
CA VAL A 146 3.86 -1.96 2.01
C VAL A 146 3.26 -3.08 1.16
N LEU A 147 2.27 -3.81 1.69
CA LEU A 147 1.59 -4.88 0.95
C LEU A 147 0.81 -4.34 -0.25
N LEU A 148 0.20 -3.16 -0.14
CA LEU A 148 -0.48 -2.49 -1.26
C LEU A 148 0.51 -2.17 -2.39
N LEU A 149 1.66 -1.57 -2.05
CA LEU A 149 2.72 -1.25 -3.02
C LEU A 149 3.32 -2.51 -3.66
N LEU A 150 3.53 -3.57 -2.86
CA LEU A 150 3.97 -4.86 -3.38
C LEU A 150 2.94 -5.44 -4.36
N GLY A 151 1.66 -5.42 -3.99
CA GLY A 151 0.57 -5.89 -4.84
C GLY A 151 0.56 -5.17 -6.19
N GLU A 152 0.70 -3.85 -6.18
CA GLU A 152 0.78 -3.04 -7.39
C GLU A 152 2.01 -3.36 -8.24
N LEU A 153 3.20 -3.44 -7.62
CA LEU A 153 4.43 -3.80 -8.32
C LEU A 153 4.29 -5.16 -9.02
N ARG A 154 3.80 -6.18 -8.30
CA ARG A 154 3.62 -7.53 -8.85
C ARG A 154 2.58 -7.56 -9.96
N GLN A 155 1.49 -6.80 -9.81
CA GLN A 155 0.49 -6.66 -10.87
C GLN A 155 1.10 -6.07 -12.14
N ARG A 156 1.88 -4.98 -12.03
CA ARG A 156 2.52 -4.34 -13.19
C ARG A 156 3.61 -5.19 -13.83
N GLN A 157 4.25 -6.06 -13.06
CA GLN A 157 5.18 -7.08 -13.56
C GLN A 157 4.49 -8.29 -14.22
N GLY A 158 3.14 -8.33 -14.26
CA GLY A 158 2.39 -9.49 -14.76
C GLY A 158 2.41 -10.71 -13.83
N ARG A 159 2.88 -10.54 -12.58
CA ARG A 159 2.97 -11.58 -11.55
C ARG A 159 1.69 -11.59 -10.73
N THR A 160 0.55 -11.86 -11.38
CA THR A 160 -0.79 -11.77 -10.78
C THR A 160 -0.94 -12.62 -9.52
N ALA A 161 -0.33 -13.81 -9.48
CA ALA A 161 -0.35 -14.70 -8.32
C ALA A 161 0.19 -14.03 -7.05
N GLU A 162 1.33 -13.36 -7.18
CA GLU A 162 1.99 -12.68 -6.07
C GLU A 162 1.29 -11.38 -5.72
N ALA A 163 0.68 -10.71 -6.71
CA ALA A 163 -0.15 -9.54 -6.46
C ALA A 163 -1.37 -9.91 -5.60
N VAL A 164 -2.05 -11.02 -5.93
CA VAL A 164 -3.17 -11.54 -5.15
C VAL A 164 -2.72 -11.94 -3.75
N ALA A 165 -1.59 -12.67 -3.62
CA ALA A 165 -1.07 -13.07 -2.31
C ALA A 165 -0.73 -11.85 -1.43
N ALA A 166 -0.09 -10.83 -1.99
CA ALA A 166 0.24 -9.60 -1.26
C ALA A 166 -1.02 -8.87 -0.78
N LEU A 167 -2.01 -8.69 -1.64
CA LEU A 167 -3.25 -7.98 -1.31
C LEU A 167 -4.15 -8.78 -0.36
N ALA A 168 -4.23 -10.11 -0.51
CA ALA A 168 -5.02 -10.97 0.37
C ALA A 168 -4.42 -11.06 1.79
N SER A 169 -3.11 -10.78 1.93
CA SER A 169 -2.42 -10.74 3.23
C SER A 169 -2.69 -9.45 4.03
N ILE A 170 -3.45 -8.49 3.48
CA ILE A 170 -3.75 -7.23 4.15
C ILE A 170 -4.88 -7.44 5.17
N GLU A 171 -4.57 -7.19 6.44
CA GLU A 171 -5.55 -7.05 7.49
C GLU A 171 -6.09 -5.61 7.48
N ALA A 172 -7.27 -5.40 6.89
CA ALA A 172 -7.90 -4.09 6.81
C ALA A 172 -9.13 -4.00 7.73
N PRO A 173 -9.45 -2.81 8.27
CA PRO A 173 -10.68 -2.58 9.02
C PRO A 173 -11.91 -2.75 8.10
N GLU A 174 -13.07 -3.07 8.69
CA GLU A 174 -14.30 -3.42 7.96
C GLU A 174 -14.68 -2.42 6.86
N HIS A 175 -14.61 -1.12 7.15
CA HIS A 175 -14.91 -0.04 6.20
C HIS A 175 -14.00 -0.02 4.95
N ARG A 176 -12.85 -0.71 4.97
CA ARG A 176 -11.90 -0.83 3.85
C ARG A 176 -11.88 -2.23 3.21
N LEU A 177 -12.38 -3.25 3.91
CA LEU A 177 -12.42 -4.62 3.40
C LEU A 177 -13.15 -4.71 2.06
N GLN A 178 -14.28 -4.01 1.91
CA GLN A 178 -15.03 -4.01 0.65
C GLN A 178 -14.20 -3.47 -0.54
N ALA A 179 -13.40 -2.42 -0.33
CA ALA A 179 -12.56 -1.86 -1.38
C ALA A 179 -11.42 -2.80 -1.78
N LEU A 180 -10.78 -3.44 -0.79
CA LEU A 180 -9.73 -4.44 -1.00
C LEU A 180 -10.30 -5.68 -1.73
N ASN A 181 -11.45 -6.18 -1.28
CA ASN A 181 -12.17 -7.28 -1.92
C ASN A 181 -12.50 -6.94 -3.37
N ASN A 182 -13.02 -5.75 -3.66
CA ASN A 182 -13.30 -5.32 -5.04
C ASN A 182 -12.04 -5.25 -5.92
N GLN A 183 -10.88 -4.93 -5.35
CA GLN A 183 -9.61 -4.96 -6.08
C GLN A 183 -9.18 -6.39 -6.38
N LEU A 184 -9.21 -7.28 -5.38
CA LEU A 184 -8.94 -8.71 -5.56
C LEU A 184 -9.90 -9.35 -6.56
N TRP A 185 -11.19 -9.00 -6.53
CA TRP A 185 -12.19 -9.42 -7.52
C TRP A 185 -11.79 -9.04 -8.94
N ARG A 186 -11.39 -7.79 -9.17
CA ARG A 186 -10.97 -7.34 -10.52
C ARG A 186 -9.71 -8.07 -10.99
N LEU A 187 -8.79 -8.37 -10.07
CA LEU A 187 -7.57 -9.12 -10.40
C LEU A 187 -7.86 -10.57 -10.75
N THR A 188 -8.84 -11.20 -10.09
CA THR A 188 -9.11 -12.62 -10.28
C THR A 188 -10.22 -12.94 -11.27
N ALA A 189 -11.05 -11.96 -11.66
CA ALA A 189 -12.23 -12.18 -12.50
C ALA A 189 -11.93 -12.75 -13.89
N ALA A 190 -10.74 -12.49 -14.44
CA ALA A 190 -10.34 -12.94 -15.78
C ALA A 190 -9.35 -14.13 -15.74
N ALA A 191 -9.13 -14.72 -14.57
CA ALA A 191 -8.11 -15.74 -14.44
C ALA A 191 -8.66 -17.15 -14.66
N SER A 192 -7.89 -17.94 -15.39
CA SER A 192 -8.24 -19.34 -15.65
C SER A 192 -8.09 -20.20 -14.40
N GLN A 193 -8.78 -21.35 -14.37
CA GLN A 193 -8.57 -22.40 -13.37
C GLN A 193 -7.09 -22.75 -13.12
N GLN A 194 -6.27 -22.79 -14.18
CA GLN A 194 -4.83 -23.10 -14.04
C GLN A 194 -4.08 -21.98 -13.29
N GLN A 195 -4.45 -20.72 -13.54
CA GLN A 195 -3.90 -19.58 -12.82
C GLN A 195 -4.36 -19.60 -11.35
N ALA A 196 -5.64 -19.87 -11.10
CA ALA A 196 -6.17 -20.05 -9.76
C ALA A 196 -5.40 -21.13 -8.98
N ALA A 197 -5.20 -22.32 -9.56
CA ALA A 197 -4.43 -23.38 -8.93
C ALA A 197 -2.97 -22.99 -8.62
N ALA A 198 -2.36 -22.11 -9.42
CA ALA A 198 -1.03 -21.58 -9.14
C ALA A 198 -1.02 -20.61 -7.93
N TRP A 199 -2.11 -19.87 -7.70
CA TRP A 199 -2.22 -18.95 -6.58
C TRP A 199 -2.41 -19.66 -5.25
N ALA A 200 -3.11 -20.80 -5.24
CA ALA A 200 -3.25 -21.63 -4.04
C ALA A 200 -1.92 -22.08 -3.43
N LYS A 201 -0.84 -22.07 -4.22
CA LYS A 201 0.51 -22.39 -3.74
C LYS A 201 1.22 -21.21 -3.07
N GLN A 202 0.68 -20.00 -3.13
CA GLN A 202 1.31 -18.77 -2.63
C GLN A 202 1.00 -18.45 -1.16
N GLY A 203 0.08 -19.19 -0.55
CA GLY A 203 -0.30 -19.03 0.86
C GLY A 203 -1.80 -19.25 1.08
N PRO A 204 -2.22 -19.41 2.35
CA PRO A 204 -3.60 -19.71 2.68
C PRO A 204 -4.54 -18.58 2.23
N GLU A 205 -4.13 -17.32 2.31
CA GLU A 205 -4.95 -16.19 1.88
C GLU A 205 -5.15 -16.17 0.35
N ALA A 206 -4.14 -16.57 -0.43
CA ALA A 206 -4.22 -16.65 -1.89
C ALA A 206 -5.02 -17.87 -2.38
N GLU A 207 -4.95 -18.99 -1.64
CA GLU A 207 -5.74 -20.20 -1.87
C GLU A 207 -7.24 -19.94 -1.84
N ILE A 208 -7.68 -19.01 -1.00
CA ILE A 208 -9.08 -18.64 -0.88
C ILE A 208 -9.59 -17.96 -2.15
N TRP A 209 -8.79 -17.05 -2.70
CA TRP A 209 -9.14 -16.38 -3.96
C TRP A 209 -9.00 -17.32 -5.16
N ALA A 210 -8.10 -18.30 -5.11
CA ALA A 210 -8.01 -19.38 -6.09
C ALA A 210 -9.28 -20.25 -6.13
N LEU A 211 -9.70 -20.76 -4.97
CA LEU A 211 -10.89 -21.61 -4.84
C LEU A 211 -12.14 -20.88 -5.33
N ARG A 212 -12.29 -19.62 -4.93
CA ARG A 212 -13.41 -18.78 -5.39
C ARG A 212 -13.43 -18.63 -6.92
N THR A 213 -12.26 -18.40 -7.52
CA THR A 213 -12.14 -18.23 -8.98
C THR A 213 -12.50 -19.53 -9.71
N ALA A 214 -12.05 -20.68 -9.19
CA ALA A 214 -12.43 -21.99 -9.70
C ALA A 214 -13.94 -22.25 -9.59
N ILE A 215 -14.59 -21.83 -8.49
CA ILE A 215 -16.05 -21.94 -8.33
C ILE A 215 -16.77 -21.06 -9.38
N THR A 216 -16.30 -19.83 -9.63
CA THR A 216 -16.93 -18.92 -10.58
C THR A 216 -16.84 -19.37 -12.04
N GLU A 217 -15.82 -20.12 -12.45
CA GLU A 217 -15.70 -20.60 -13.84
C GLU A 217 -16.45 -21.91 -14.11
N SER A 218 -16.61 -22.78 -13.10
CA SER A 218 -16.84 -24.22 -13.36
C SER A 218 -18.27 -24.72 -13.15
N PHE A 219 -19.13 -23.90 -12.54
CA PHE A 219 -20.42 -24.36 -12.02
C PHE A 219 -21.61 -23.55 -12.53
N SER A 220 -22.79 -24.15 -12.51
CA SER A 220 -24.05 -23.42 -12.71
C SER A 220 -24.27 -22.41 -11.57
N THR A 221 -25.13 -21.40 -11.76
CA THR A 221 -25.38 -20.37 -10.73
C THR A 221 -25.85 -20.94 -9.39
N THR A 222 -26.62 -22.03 -9.40
CA THR A 222 -27.10 -22.69 -8.17
C THR A 222 -25.97 -23.43 -7.45
N GLU A 223 -25.19 -24.22 -8.17
CA GLU A 223 -24.03 -24.95 -7.62
C GLU A 223 -22.94 -24.00 -7.08
N LYS A 224 -22.78 -22.82 -7.70
CA LYS A 224 -21.88 -21.76 -7.20
C LYS A 224 -22.29 -21.30 -5.80
N ALA A 225 -23.57 -21.09 -5.57
CA ALA A 225 -24.07 -20.63 -4.28
C ALA A 225 -23.85 -21.68 -3.19
N GLU A 226 -24.17 -22.95 -3.46
CA GLU A 226 -23.99 -24.06 -2.53
C GLU A 226 -22.50 -24.29 -2.19
N ARG A 227 -21.61 -24.26 -3.20
CA ARG A 227 -20.17 -24.44 -2.98
C ARG A 227 -19.52 -23.28 -2.27
N LEU A 228 -19.99 -22.04 -2.54
CA LEU A 228 -19.52 -20.87 -1.81
C LEU A 228 -19.98 -20.92 -0.35
N ASP A 229 -21.22 -21.32 -0.08
CA ASP A 229 -21.76 -21.44 1.27
C ASP A 229 -21.06 -22.54 2.08
N ASP A 230 -20.89 -23.72 1.49
CA ASP A 230 -20.10 -24.83 2.06
C ASP A 230 -18.67 -24.35 2.39
N TRP A 231 -18.05 -23.61 1.48
CA TRP A 231 -16.71 -23.06 1.70
C TRP A 231 -16.67 -22.01 2.82
N LEU A 232 -17.60 -21.05 2.86
CA LEU A 232 -17.67 -20.04 3.92
C LEU A 232 -17.85 -20.67 5.31
N SER A 233 -18.59 -21.79 5.39
CA SER A 233 -18.78 -22.54 6.63
C SER A 233 -17.48 -23.17 7.18
N HIS A 234 -16.54 -23.55 6.30
CA HIS A 234 -15.24 -24.12 6.66
C HIS A 234 -14.17 -23.04 6.95
N HIS A 235 -14.42 -21.78 6.58
CA HIS A 235 -13.48 -20.66 6.75
C HIS A 235 -14.09 -19.44 7.49
N PRO A 236 -14.67 -19.61 8.70
CA PRO A 236 -15.50 -18.59 9.35
C PRO A 236 -14.76 -17.33 9.82
N ARG A 237 -13.42 -17.36 9.91
CA ARG A 237 -12.58 -16.25 10.38
C ARG A 237 -11.95 -15.43 9.25
N HIS A 238 -12.29 -15.72 8.00
CA HIS A 238 -11.70 -15.01 6.88
C HIS A 238 -12.30 -13.61 6.77
N SER A 239 -11.51 -12.62 6.35
CA SER A 239 -11.98 -11.24 6.13
C SER A 239 -13.11 -11.12 5.10
N PHE A 240 -13.45 -12.22 4.42
CA PHE A 240 -14.54 -12.35 3.46
C PHE A 240 -15.86 -12.84 4.07
N THR A 241 -15.86 -13.51 5.23
CA THR A 241 -17.09 -13.96 5.91
C THR A 241 -17.71 -12.89 6.79
N THR A 242 -17.00 -11.79 7.04
CA THR A 242 -17.39 -10.72 7.97
C THR A 242 -17.69 -9.38 7.30
N ALA A 243 -17.71 -9.30 5.97
CA ALA A 243 -17.97 -8.08 5.19
C ALA A 243 -19.20 -8.26 4.29
#